data_AF-A0ABD6XLQ3-F1
#
_entry.id   AF-A0ABD6XLQ3-F1
#
_cell.length_a   1.000
_cell.length_b   1.000
_cell.length_c   1.000
_cell.angle_alpha   90.00
_cell.angle_beta   90.00
_cell.angle_gamma   90.00
#
_symmetry.space_group_name_H-M   'P 1'
#
loop_
_entity.id
_entity.type
_entity.pdbx_description
1 polymer ?
#
loop_
_entity_poly.entity_id
_entity_poly.type
_entity_poly.pdbx_seq_one_letter_code
_entity_poly.pdbx_strand_id
1 'polypeptide(L)'
;MAYTVLKVCGAVYLSWLGLQLLIRPRSSFSEGDDNNVSQGSWFIRGMLGNVLNPKMGIFYVSFLPQFIPAGHSPLIWTFILVSIHVAIGTIWSVTLILSTRFASAVLKKSRVVRVMDRATGGLFLCFAAKLAISTR
;
A
#
# COMPACT_ATOMS: atom_id res chain seq x y z
N MET A 1 16.17 23.20 7.07
CA MET A 1 17.30 22.29 7.30
C MET A 1 16.85 20.84 7.51
N ALA A 2 16.01 20.52 8.51
CA ALA A 2 15.50 19.16 8.70
C ALA A 2 14.82 18.56 7.46
N TYR A 3 13.96 19.35 6.77
CA TYR A 3 13.34 18.95 5.52
C TYR A 3 14.37 18.62 4.41
N THR A 4 15.41 19.46 4.26
CA THR A 4 16.47 19.26 3.28
C THR A 4 17.25 17.98 3.54
N VAL A 5 17.59 17.69 4.81
CA VAL A 5 18.25 16.44 5.20
C VAL A 5 17.36 15.24 4.87
N LEU A 6 16.09 15.28 5.29
CA LEU A 6 15.12 14.22 5.01
C LEU A 6 14.96 13.97 3.51
N LYS A 7 14.89 15.04 2.72
CA LYS A 7 14.79 15.02 1.26
C LYS A 7 15.99 14.33 0.60
N VAL A 8 17.21 14.71 1.00
CA VAL A 8 18.45 14.12 0.46
C VAL A 8 18.55 12.65 0.87
N CYS A 9 18.31 12.33 2.14
CA CYS A 9 18.28 10.94 2.62
C CYS A 9 17.27 10.09 1.84
N GLY A 10 16.05 10.61 1.63
CA GLY A 10 15.02 9.95 0.85
C GLY A 10 15.41 9.73 -0.61
N ALA A 11 16.02 10.73 -1.25
CA ALA A 11 16.48 10.62 -2.64
C ALA A 11 17.60 9.57 -2.80
N VAL A 12 18.56 9.54 -1.87
CA VAL A 12 19.63 8.52 -1.86
C VAL A 12 19.04 7.13 -1.64
N TYR A 13 18.13 6.97 -0.68
CA TYR A 13 17.49 5.69 -0.39
C TYR A 13 16.67 5.16 -1.58
N LEU A 14 15.85 6.02 -2.20
CA LEU A 14 15.09 5.66 -3.40
C LEU A 14 16.00 5.32 -4.58
N SER A 15 17.11 6.04 -4.74
CA SER A 15 18.09 5.75 -5.79
C SER A 15 18.74 4.38 -5.59
N TRP A 16 19.15 4.09 -4.36
CA TRP A 16 19.72 2.80 -3.98
C TRP A 16 18.74 1.65 -4.25
N LEU A 17 17.49 1.79 -3.78
CA LEU A 17 16.45 0.77 -3.95
C LEU A 17 16.11 0.56 -5.44
N GLY A 18 16.00 1.66 -6.20
CA GLY A 18 15.72 1.61 -7.64
C GLY A 18 16.85 0.94 -8.43
N LEU A 19 18.09 1.27 -8.12
CA LEU A 19 19.26 0.69 -8.77
C LEU A 19 19.42 -0.80 -8.43
N GLN A 20 19.17 -1.18 -7.18
CA GLN A 20 19.20 -2.58 -6.76
C GLN A 20 18.19 -3.43 -7.55
N LEU A 21 16.97 -2.94 -7.75
CA LEU A 21 15.93 -3.63 -8.54
C LEU A 21 16.28 -3.74 -10.03
N LEU A 22 17.03 -2.77 -10.58
CA LEU A 22 17.48 -2.82 -11.98
C LEU A 22 18.64 -3.78 -12.20
N ILE A 23 19.64 -3.77 -11.31
CA ILE A 23 20.85 -4.58 -11.42
C ILE A 23 20.59 -6.02 -11.00
N ARG A 24 19.83 -6.24 -9.92
CA ARG A 24 19.55 -7.56 -9.35
C ARG A 24 18.04 -7.79 -9.22
N PRO A 25 17.30 -7.83 -10.34
CA PRO A 25 15.87 -8.13 -10.30
C PRO A 25 15.66 -9.59 -9.83
N ARG A 26 14.59 -9.83 -9.08
CA ARG A 26 14.28 -11.17 -8.57
C ARG A 26 14.02 -12.14 -9.71
N SER A 27 14.54 -13.36 -9.56
CA SER A 27 14.40 -14.43 -10.55
C SER A 27 13.09 -15.22 -10.41
N SER A 28 12.46 -15.18 -9.25
CA SER A 28 11.14 -15.75 -8.98
C SER A 28 10.47 -14.99 -7.83
N PHE A 29 9.14 -15.09 -7.73
CA PHE A 29 8.46 -14.90 -6.45
C PHE A 29 8.80 -16.13 -5.61
N SER A 30 9.93 -16.09 -4.90
CA SER A 30 10.17 -17.08 -3.85
C SER A 30 9.08 -16.86 -2.81
N GLU A 31 8.24 -17.88 -2.60
CA GLU A 31 7.65 -18.09 -1.28
C GLU A 31 8.87 -18.18 -0.36
N GLY A 32 9.02 -17.20 0.53
CA GLY A 32 10.00 -17.33 1.61
C GLY A 32 9.69 -18.63 2.33
N ASP A 33 10.71 -19.24 2.92
CA ASP A 33 10.58 -20.38 3.81
C ASP A 33 9.70 -19.99 5.02
N ASP A 34 8.39 -19.94 4.82
CA ASP A 34 7.34 -19.53 5.76
C ASP A 34 7.05 -20.67 6.76
N ASN A 35 7.94 -21.65 6.86
CA ASN A 35 7.83 -22.76 7.80
C ASN A 35 8.01 -22.33 9.26
N ASN A 36 8.33 -21.06 9.55
CA ASN A 36 8.59 -20.62 10.93
C ASN A 36 8.07 -19.23 11.31
N VAL A 37 7.30 -18.55 10.45
CA VAL A 37 6.48 -17.44 10.93
C VAL A 37 5.26 -18.09 11.58
N SER A 38 5.25 -18.15 12.92
CA SER A 38 4.02 -18.44 13.67
C SER A 38 2.88 -17.74 12.96
N GLN A 39 1.83 -18.47 12.59
CA GLN A 39 0.59 -17.93 12.02
C GLN A 39 -0.13 -17.00 13.01
N GLY A 40 0.60 -16.22 13.82
CA GLY A 40 0.15 -15.05 14.51
C GLY A 40 -0.73 -14.26 13.56
N SER A 41 -2.02 -14.33 13.88
CA SER A 41 -3.17 -13.89 13.12
C SER A 41 -2.83 -12.73 12.19
N TRP A 42 -2.72 -13.01 10.88
CA TRP A 42 -2.63 -11.98 9.84
C TRP A 42 -3.73 -10.92 10.00
N PHE A 43 -4.87 -11.31 10.59
CA PHE A 43 -5.93 -10.42 11.01
C PHE A 43 -5.49 -9.42 12.10
N ILE A 44 -4.76 -9.83 13.15
CA ILE A 44 -4.21 -8.88 14.15
C ILE A 44 -3.23 -7.91 13.49
N ARG A 45 -2.36 -8.37 12.59
CA ARG A 45 -1.44 -7.48 11.86
C ARG A 45 -2.20 -6.48 10.98
N GLY A 46 -3.22 -6.93 10.27
CA GLY A 46 -4.07 -6.07 9.45
C GLY A 46 -4.87 -5.08 10.29
N MET A 47 -5.45 -5.54 11.40
CA MET A 47 -6.22 -4.72 12.34
C MET A 47 -5.32 -3.65 12.99
N LEU A 48 -4.18 -4.04 13.55
CA LEU A 48 -3.23 -3.09 14.12
C LEU A 48 -2.71 -2.13 13.05
N GLY A 49 -2.35 -2.63 11.87
CA GLY A 49 -1.92 -1.77 10.76
C GLY A 49 -2.98 -0.73 10.35
N ASN A 50 -4.27 -1.08 10.43
CA ASN A 50 -5.37 -0.17 10.15
C ASN A 50 -5.60 0.83 11.31
N VAL A 51 -5.64 0.34 12.56
CA VAL A 51 -5.88 1.14 13.76
C VAL A 51 -4.73 2.12 14.02
N LEU A 52 -3.48 1.69 13.84
CA LEU A 52 -2.31 2.56 13.97
C LEU A 52 -2.15 3.53 12.79
N ASN A 53 -3.01 3.47 11.76
CA ASN A 53 -2.96 4.40 10.66
C ASN A 53 -3.86 5.62 10.97
N PRO A 54 -3.30 6.74 11.48
CA PRO A 54 -4.10 7.90 11.89
C PRO A 54 -4.86 8.52 10.71
N LYS A 55 -4.44 8.25 9.47
CA LYS A 55 -5.10 8.77 8.26
C LYS A 55 -6.54 8.29 8.16
N MET A 56 -6.84 7.05 8.54
CA MET A 56 -8.19 6.50 8.49
C MET A 56 -9.11 7.17 9.52
N GLY A 57 -8.61 7.37 10.74
CA GLY A 57 -9.36 8.09 11.79
C GLY A 57 -9.66 9.53 11.39
N ILE A 58 -8.65 10.25 10.89
CA ILE A 58 -8.81 11.64 10.42
C ILE A 58 -9.80 11.72 9.24
N PHE A 59 -9.75 10.76 8.30
CA PHE A 59 -10.70 10.68 7.20
C PHE A 59 -12.13 10.55 7.71
N TYR A 60 -12.41 9.59 8.61
CA TYR A 60 -13.77 9.40 9.11
C TYR A 60 -14.29 10.60 9.90
N VAL A 61 -13.47 11.20 10.77
CA VAL A 61 -13.86 12.39 11.54
C VAL A 61 -14.11 13.60 10.64
N SER A 62 -13.33 13.77 9.56
CA SER A 62 -13.44 14.96 8.71
C SER A 62 -14.51 14.82 7.62
N PHE A 63 -14.71 13.61 7.10
CA PHE A 63 -15.49 13.36 5.89
C PHE A 63 -16.90 12.85 6.21
N LEU A 64 -17.09 11.92 7.17
CA LEU A 64 -18.40 11.35 7.46
C LEU A 64 -19.47 12.36 7.90
N PRO A 65 -19.18 13.33 8.80
CA PRO A 65 -20.20 14.29 9.24
C PRO A 65 -20.80 15.10 8.10
N GLN A 66 -20.06 15.30 7.01
CA GLN A 66 -20.50 16.06 5.86
C GLN A 66 -21.63 15.37 5.07
N PHE A 67 -21.81 14.05 5.26
CA PHE A 67 -22.83 13.25 4.58
C PHE A 67 -24.03 12.92 5.47
N ILE A 68 -24.07 13.43 6.70
CA ILE A 68 -25.18 13.22 7.63
C ILE A 68 -26.21 14.34 7.41
N PRO A 69 -27.45 14.03 6.98
CA PRO A 69 -28.47 15.05 6.80
C PRO A 69 -28.90 15.65 8.15
N ALA A 70 -29.13 16.96 8.17
CA ALA A 70 -29.64 17.66 9.35
C ALA A 70 -31.02 17.11 9.76
N GLY A 71 -31.20 16.77 11.04
CA GLY A 71 -32.46 16.26 11.58
C GLY A 71 -32.57 14.73 11.69
N HIS A 72 -31.56 13.98 11.25
CA HIS A 72 -31.49 12.52 11.48
C HIS A 72 -30.46 12.15 12.54
N SER A 73 -30.58 10.95 13.12
CA SER A 73 -29.62 10.42 14.10
C SER A 73 -28.23 10.26 13.48
N PRO A 74 -27.21 10.99 13.97
CA PRO A 74 -25.85 10.91 13.44
C PRO A 74 -25.24 9.51 13.57
N LEU A 75 -25.61 8.77 14.62
CA LEU A 75 -25.12 7.42 14.88
C LEU A 75 -25.56 6.44 13.79
N ILE A 76 -26.84 6.49 13.40
CA ILE A 76 -27.40 5.57 12.39
C ILE A 76 -26.76 5.82 11.02
N TRP A 77 -26.67 7.09 10.61
CA TRP A 77 -26.05 7.45 9.33
C TRP A 77 -24.56 7.12 9.30
N THR A 78 -23.84 7.35 10.40
CA THR A 78 -22.43 6.96 10.53
C THR A 78 -22.27 5.45 10.34
N PHE A 79 -23.12 4.64 10.99
CA PHE A 79 -23.06 3.18 10.88
C PHE A 79 -23.36 2.69 9.46
N ILE A 80 -24.34 3.30 8.77
CA ILE A 80 -24.67 3.00 7.38
C ILE A 80 -23.48 3.32 6.46
N LEU A 81 -22.91 4.53 6.56
CA LEU A 81 -21.80 4.96 5.72
C LEU A 81 -20.55 4.11 5.93
N VAL A 82 -20.23 3.77 7.19
CA VAL A 82 -19.14 2.86 7.52
C VAL A 82 -19.40 1.46 6.97
N SER A 83 -20.63 0.96 7.06
CA SER A 83 -21.01 -0.35 6.52
C SER A 83 -20.87 -0.39 4.98
N ILE A 84 -21.28 0.67 4.28
CA ILE A 84 -21.06 0.81 2.83
C ILE A 84 -19.56 0.80 2.50
N HIS A 85 -18.76 1.57 3.26
CA HIS A 85 -17.31 1.61 3.07
C HIS A 85 -16.66 0.24 3.26
N VAL A 86 -17.05 -0.50 4.31
CA VAL A 86 -16.58 -1.87 4.57
C VAL A 86 -17.02 -2.83 3.46
N ALA A 87 -18.25 -2.72 2.98
CA ALA A 87 -18.76 -3.56 1.89
C ALA A 87 -17.95 -3.35 0.60
N ILE A 88 -17.72 -2.10 0.21
CA ILE A 88 -16.89 -1.75 -0.97
C ILE A 88 -15.47 -2.28 -0.80
N GLY A 89 -14.85 -2.06 0.37
CA GLY A 89 -13.51 -2.56 0.66
C GLY A 89 -13.42 -4.09 0.63
N THR A 90 -14.47 -4.77 1.10
CA THR A 90 -14.56 -6.24 1.08
C THR A 90 -14.71 -6.75 -0.35
N ILE A 91 -15.62 -6.18 -1.15
CA ILE A 91 -15.80 -6.52 -2.56
C ILE A 91 -14.48 -6.35 -3.31
N TRP A 92 -13.82 -5.19 -3.13
CA TRP A 92 -12.52 -4.92 -3.74
C TRP A 92 -11.45 -5.94 -3.32
N SER A 93 -11.37 -6.26 -2.03
CA SER A 93 -10.40 -7.25 -1.52
C SER A 93 -10.67 -8.65 -2.07
N VAL A 94 -11.94 -9.06 -2.14
CA VAL A 94 -12.34 -10.35 -2.74
C VAL A 94 -12.00 -10.38 -4.23
N THR A 95 -12.28 -9.30 -4.97
CA THR A 95 -11.87 -9.16 -6.37
C THR A 95 -10.36 -9.34 -6.51
N LEU A 96 -9.55 -8.65 -5.69
CA LEU A 96 -8.10 -8.80 -5.72
C LEU A 96 -7.64 -10.24 -5.40
N ILE A 97 -8.25 -10.90 -4.42
CA ILE A 97 -7.93 -12.30 -4.06
C ILE A 97 -8.23 -13.24 -5.23
N LEU A 98 -9.41 -13.12 -5.83
CA LEU A 98 -9.82 -13.94 -6.97
C LEU A 98 -8.99 -13.66 -8.22
N SER A 99 -8.74 -12.39 -8.54
CA SER A 99 -7.87 -11.99 -9.65
C SER A 99 -6.44 -12.48 -9.46
N THR A 100 -5.91 -12.40 -8.23
CA THR A 100 -4.56 -12.89 -7.91
C THR A 100 -4.46 -14.40 -8.08
N ARG A 101 -5.50 -15.18 -7.75
CA ARG A 101 -5.50 -16.63 -7.99
C ARG A 101 -5.29 -16.97 -9.46
N PHE A 102 -6.00 -16.29 -10.37
CA PHE A 102 -5.84 -16.48 -11.81
C PHE A 102 -4.50 -15.91 -12.32
N ALA A 103 -4.15 -14.70 -11.87
CA ALA A 103 -2.94 -14.02 -12.31
C ALA A 103 -1.65 -14.65 -11.74
N SER A 104 -1.72 -15.39 -10.63
CA SER A 104 -0.57 -15.99 -9.95
C SER A 104 0.27 -16.86 -10.90
N ALA A 105 -0.37 -17.63 -11.79
CA ALA A 105 0.33 -18.45 -12.78
C ALA A 105 1.19 -17.62 -13.77
N VAL A 106 0.79 -16.38 -14.05
CA VAL A 106 1.53 -15.45 -14.91
C VAL A 106 2.52 -14.62 -14.10
N LEU A 107 2.10 -14.09 -12.95
CA LEU A 107 2.91 -13.25 -12.06
C LEU A 107 4.11 -13.99 -11.46
N LYS A 108 3.99 -15.30 -11.23
CA LYS A 108 5.10 -16.13 -10.74
C LYS A 108 6.17 -16.40 -11.82
N LYS A 109 5.92 -16.12 -13.10
CA LYS A 109 6.92 -16.33 -14.17
C LYS A 109 8.12 -15.40 -13.97
N SER A 110 9.33 -15.97 -13.99
CA SER A 110 10.60 -15.24 -13.85
C SER A 110 10.73 -14.00 -14.74
N ARG A 111 10.21 -14.05 -15.97
CA ARG A 111 10.22 -12.90 -16.89
C ARG A 111 9.33 -11.76 -16.41
N VAL A 112 8.14 -12.06 -15.88
CA VAL A 112 7.19 -11.06 -15.39
C VAL A 112 7.71 -10.41 -14.12
N VAL A 113 8.23 -11.20 -13.19
CA VAL A 113 8.87 -10.69 -11.96
C VAL A 113 10.01 -9.72 -12.29
N ARG A 114 10.89 -10.08 -13.21
CA ARG A 114 11.99 -9.20 -13.63
C ARG A 114 11.52 -7.91 -14.27
N VAL A 115 10.44 -7.95 -15.08
CA VAL A 115 9.86 -6.74 -15.67
C VAL A 115 9.23 -5.85 -14.61
N MET A 116 8.48 -6.43 -13.66
CA MET A 116 7.89 -5.69 -12.54
C MET A 116 8.96 -5.03 -11.66
N ASP A 117 10.03 -5.76 -11.32
CA ASP A 117 11.13 -5.21 -10.53
C ASP A 117 11.84 -4.08 -11.28
N ARG A 118 12.12 -4.24 -12.58
CA ARG A 118 12.73 -3.18 -13.39
C ARG A 118 11.83 -1.95 -13.55
N ALA A 119 10.53 -2.15 -13.77
CA ALA A 119 9.56 -1.05 -13.85
C ALA A 119 9.47 -0.29 -12.52
N THR A 120 9.41 -1.03 -11.41
CA THR A 120 9.40 -0.45 -10.05
C THR A 120 10.70 0.29 -9.77
N GLY A 121 11.84 -0.29 -10.14
CA GLY A 121 13.15 0.34 -9.97
C GLY A 121 13.29 1.62 -10.78
N GLY A 122 12.81 1.62 -12.03
CA GLY A 122 12.71 2.82 -12.86
C GLY A 122 11.83 3.90 -12.22
N LEU A 123 10.66 3.52 -11.68
CA LEU A 123 9.77 4.44 -10.98
C LEU A 123 10.43 5.05 -9.74
N PHE A 124 11.18 4.26 -8.96
CA PHE A 124 11.93 4.76 -7.80
C PHE A 124 13.05 5.72 -8.19
N LEU A 125 13.77 5.47 -9.28
CA LEU A 125 14.74 6.42 -9.81
C LEU A 125 14.07 7.71 -10.29
N CYS A 126 12.92 7.62 -10.97
CA CYS A 126 12.14 8.79 -11.36
C CYS A 126 11.69 9.60 -10.14
N PHE A 127 11.21 8.94 -9.08
CA PHE A 127 10.85 9.60 -7.83
C PHE A 127 12.05 10.18 -7.10
N ALA A 128 13.21 9.50 -7.11
CA ALA A 128 14.44 10.02 -6.53
C ALA A 128 14.91 11.29 -7.25
N ALA A 129 14.90 11.28 -8.58
CA ALA A 129 15.24 12.45 -9.40
C ALA A 129 14.25 13.61 -9.16
N LYS A 130 12.94 13.32 -9.19
CA LYS A 130 11.91 14.32 -8.91
C LYS A 130 12.06 14.88 -7.49
N LEU A 131 12.34 14.02 -6.51
CA LEU A 131 12.55 14.43 -5.13
C LEU A 131 13.79 15.29 -5.02
N ALA A 132 14.92 14.92 -5.63
CA ALA A 132 16.15 15.72 -5.62
C ALA A 132 15.93 17.12 -6.23
N ILE A 133 15.22 17.20 -7.36
CA ILE A 133 14.93 18.45 -8.08
C ILE A 133 13.86 19.30 -7.39
N SER A 134 13.02 18.73 -6.52
CA SER A 134 11.94 19.48 -5.83
C SER A 134 12.47 20.71 -5.09
N THR A 135 12.16 21.90 -5.59
CA THR A 135 12.62 23.16 -4.98
C THR A 135 11.78 23.59 -3.78
N ARG A 136 10.72 22.83 -3.46
CA ARG A 136 9.89 23.00 -2.27
C ARG A 136 10.16 21.88 -1.28
#